data_AF-A0A8S9MP48-F1
#
_entry.id   AF-A0A8S9MP48-F1
#
_cell.length_a   1.000
_cell.length_b   1.000
_cell.length_c   1.000
_cell.angle_alpha   90.00
_cell.angle_beta   90.00
_cell.angle_gamma   90.00
#
_symmetry.space_group_name_H-M   'P 1'
#
loop_
_entity.id
_entity.type
_entity.pdbx_description
1 polymer ?
#
loop_
_entity_poly.entity_id
_entity_poly.type
_entity_poly.pdbx_seq_one_letter_code
_entity_poly.pdbx_strand_id
1 'polypeptide(L)'
;MFEYDGNVNDVTQVSSRLEYQFCNSLSPKAVYNTGHDVVTLTEPGYHFFITSNHSQCVAGQKLVVFVVHDHPMIPPPPRKILPFGKDYKVGDSNEWRVPEESDFYSKWSEEKQFHVGDNLLFYYNDQVDDVLEINSDLEFKSCDTTSPVAVHNAGRDLIRLTKPGICYFITSKIGHCEAGLKLRVVVRPLSKSVPKKMQVSPFDRLIKWLHDSFTPHPHH
;
A
#
# COMPACT_ATOMS: atom_id res chain seq x y z
N MET A 1 -16.76 -7.43 -20.07
CA MET A 1 -16.86 -8.21 -21.31
C MET A 1 -15.51 -8.84 -21.55
N PHE A 2 -15.45 -10.14 -21.75
CA PHE A 2 -14.24 -10.89 -22.04
C PHE A 2 -14.27 -11.38 -23.49
N GLU A 3 -13.21 -11.10 -24.23
CA GLU A 3 -13.02 -11.58 -25.60
C GLU A 3 -11.77 -12.45 -25.67
N TYR A 4 -11.90 -13.69 -26.15
CA TYR A 4 -10.83 -14.68 -26.22
C TYR A 4 -11.16 -15.83 -27.19
N ASP A 5 -10.14 -16.59 -27.59
CA ASP A 5 -10.35 -17.83 -28.34
C ASP A 5 -10.89 -18.93 -27.41
N GLY A 6 -12.19 -19.20 -27.50
CA GLY A 6 -12.89 -20.20 -26.69
C GLY A 6 -12.43 -21.65 -26.91
N ASN A 7 -11.64 -21.93 -27.96
CA ASN A 7 -11.05 -23.26 -28.17
C ASN A 7 -9.75 -23.44 -27.37
N VAL A 8 -9.13 -22.33 -26.94
CA VAL A 8 -7.80 -22.31 -26.32
C VAL A 8 -7.87 -21.89 -24.85
N ASN A 9 -8.81 -21.01 -24.52
CA ASN A 9 -8.94 -20.41 -23.20
C ASN A 9 -10.39 -20.36 -22.74
N ASP A 10 -10.53 -20.18 -21.44
CA ASP A 10 -11.77 -19.92 -20.74
C ASP A 10 -11.56 -18.77 -19.75
N VAL A 11 -12.65 -18.27 -19.19
CA VAL A 11 -12.65 -17.38 -18.04
C VAL A 11 -13.26 -18.13 -16.89
N THR A 12 -12.45 -18.49 -15.90
CA THR A 12 -12.86 -19.14 -14.67
C THR A 12 -12.89 -18.11 -13.54
N GLN A 13 -14.05 -17.90 -12.92
CA GLN A 13 -14.18 -17.10 -11.71
C GLN A 13 -13.85 -17.97 -10.49
N VAL A 14 -12.98 -17.47 -9.60
CA VAL A 14 -12.62 -18.15 -8.34
C VAL A 14 -13.10 -17.37 -7.13
N SER A 15 -13.24 -18.04 -6.00
CA SER A 15 -13.88 -17.48 -4.80
C SER A 15 -12.90 -16.73 -3.90
N SER A 16 -11.61 -17.03 -4.00
CA SER A 16 -10.60 -16.49 -3.09
C SER A 16 -9.36 -15.92 -3.79
N ARG A 17 -8.68 -15.02 -3.07
CA ARG A 17 -7.39 -14.46 -3.49
C ARG A 17 -6.29 -15.52 -3.60
N LEU A 18 -6.33 -16.56 -2.74
CA LEU A 18 -5.34 -17.63 -2.77
C LEU A 18 -5.49 -18.48 -4.03
N GLU A 19 -6.71 -18.84 -4.41
CA GLU A 19 -6.99 -19.56 -5.66
C GLU A 19 -6.50 -18.77 -6.89
N TYR A 20 -6.73 -17.45 -6.89
CA TYR A 20 -6.23 -16.55 -7.93
C TYR A 20 -4.69 -16.46 -7.97
N GLN A 21 -4.03 -16.38 -6.81
CA GLN A 21 -2.59 -16.28 -6.73
C GLN A 21 -1.91 -17.55 -7.24
N PHE A 22 -2.43 -18.72 -6.84
CA PHE A 22 -1.86 -20.02 -7.19
C PHE A 22 -2.46 -20.65 -8.46
N CYS A 23 -3.30 -19.91 -9.19
CA CYS A 23 -3.94 -20.40 -10.41
C CYS A 23 -4.66 -21.74 -10.21
N ASN A 24 -5.37 -21.86 -9.09
CA ASN A 24 -6.16 -23.02 -8.73
C ASN A 24 -7.57 -22.88 -9.31
N SER A 25 -7.87 -23.64 -10.37
CA SER A 25 -9.18 -23.70 -11.02
C SER A 25 -9.99 -24.94 -10.65
N LEU A 26 -9.57 -25.72 -9.63
CA LEU A 26 -10.20 -27.00 -9.27
C LEU A 26 -11.62 -26.86 -8.69
N SER A 27 -11.98 -25.67 -8.20
CA SER A 27 -13.28 -25.39 -7.58
C SER A 27 -13.79 -24.02 -8.04
N PRO A 28 -14.19 -23.91 -9.32
CA PRO A 28 -14.59 -22.63 -9.88
C PRO A 28 -15.92 -22.16 -9.27
N LYS A 29 -16.01 -20.85 -9.00
CA LYS A 29 -17.28 -20.18 -8.69
C LYS A 29 -18.18 -20.10 -9.92
N ALA A 30 -17.59 -19.89 -11.09
CA ALA A 30 -18.24 -19.94 -12.40
C ALA A 30 -17.19 -20.19 -13.50
N VAL A 31 -17.59 -20.76 -14.63
CA VAL A 31 -16.73 -20.96 -15.81
C VAL A 31 -17.46 -20.43 -17.03
N TYR A 32 -16.75 -19.66 -17.85
CA TYR A 32 -17.23 -19.08 -19.09
C TYR A 32 -16.31 -19.55 -20.22
N ASN A 33 -16.85 -19.98 -21.36
CA ASN A 33 -16.08 -20.65 -22.42
C ASN A 33 -16.65 -20.40 -23.83
N THR A 34 -17.41 -19.32 -24.03
CA THR A 34 -18.00 -19.03 -25.34
C THR A 34 -17.05 -18.22 -26.24
N GLY A 35 -16.04 -17.59 -25.63
CA GLY A 35 -15.08 -16.71 -26.31
C GLY A 35 -15.53 -15.25 -26.37
N HIS A 36 -16.81 -14.98 -26.07
CA HIS A 36 -17.39 -13.65 -25.93
C HIS A 36 -18.38 -13.64 -24.75
N ASP A 37 -17.84 -13.52 -23.53
CA ASP A 37 -18.60 -13.67 -22.30
C ASP A 37 -18.81 -12.34 -21.57
N VAL A 38 -20.07 -12.07 -21.22
CA VAL A 38 -20.47 -10.89 -20.46
C VAL A 38 -20.76 -11.30 -19.02
N VAL A 39 -19.83 -10.97 -18.12
CA VAL A 39 -19.99 -11.22 -16.69
C VAL A 39 -20.61 -9.99 -16.01
N THR A 40 -21.75 -10.17 -15.38
CA THR A 40 -22.39 -9.12 -14.55
C THR A 40 -21.99 -9.34 -13.09
N LEU A 41 -21.44 -8.31 -12.45
CA LEU A 41 -21.02 -8.38 -11.05
C LEU A 41 -22.09 -7.71 -10.18
N THR A 42 -22.88 -8.53 -9.48
CA THR A 42 -24.03 -8.08 -8.68
C THR A 42 -23.69 -7.87 -7.21
N GLU A 43 -22.54 -8.37 -6.76
CA GLU A 43 -22.05 -8.26 -5.40
C GLU A 43 -20.90 -7.25 -5.33
N PRO A 44 -20.68 -6.58 -4.19
CA PRO A 44 -19.56 -5.70 -4.00
C PRO A 44 -18.33 -6.54 -3.61
N GLY A 45 -17.15 -5.94 -3.70
CA GLY A 45 -15.92 -6.57 -3.28
C GLY A 45 -15.12 -7.13 -4.45
N TYR A 46 -14.19 -8.02 -4.13
CA TYR A 46 -13.24 -8.55 -5.09
C TYR A 46 -13.82 -9.73 -5.85
N HIS A 47 -13.73 -9.68 -7.17
CA HIS A 47 -14.02 -10.76 -8.09
C HIS A 47 -12.73 -11.15 -8.81
N PHE A 48 -12.38 -12.42 -8.72
CA PHE A 48 -11.14 -12.96 -9.26
C PHE A 48 -11.44 -13.83 -10.49
N PHE A 49 -10.73 -13.59 -11.58
CA PHE A 49 -10.86 -14.32 -12.84
C PHE A 49 -9.49 -14.86 -13.26
N ILE A 50 -9.45 -16.13 -13.64
CA ILE A 50 -8.26 -16.82 -14.15
C ILE A 50 -8.62 -17.59 -15.42
N THR A 51 -7.64 -17.93 -16.26
CA THR A 51 -7.81 -19.03 -17.22
C THR A 51 -7.60 -20.37 -16.51
N SER A 52 -8.35 -21.41 -16.88
CA SER A 52 -8.13 -22.77 -16.40
C SER A 52 -6.82 -23.38 -16.92
N ASN A 53 -6.26 -22.81 -18.00
CA ASN A 53 -4.94 -23.18 -18.48
C ASN A 53 -3.87 -22.69 -17.48
N HIS A 54 -3.40 -23.60 -16.63
CA HIS A 54 -2.47 -23.27 -15.56
C HIS A 54 -1.21 -22.52 -16.04
N SER A 55 -0.64 -22.92 -17.18
CA SER A 55 0.56 -22.28 -17.74
C SER A 55 0.30 -20.82 -18.15
N GLN A 56 -0.85 -20.53 -18.76
CA GLN A 56 -1.21 -19.17 -19.17
C GLN A 56 -1.61 -18.31 -17.97
N CYS A 57 -2.30 -18.90 -16.98
CA CYS A 57 -2.62 -18.20 -15.74
C CYS A 57 -1.36 -17.79 -14.97
N VAL A 58 -0.38 -18.69 -14.85
CA VAL A 58 0.91 -18.41 -14.19
C VAL A 58 1.70 -17.36 -14.99
N ALA A 59 1.59 -17.36 -16.32
CA ALA A 59 2.16 -16.33 -17.20
C ALA A 59 1.46 -14.97 -17.12
N GLY A 60 0.37 -14.85 -16.35
CA GLY A 60 -0.29 -13.57 -16.05
C GLY A 60 -1.66 -13.37 -16.69
N GLN A 61 -2.20 -14.36 -17.39
CA GLN A 61 -3.55 -14.31 -17.97
C GLN A 61 -4.62 -14.50 -16.88
N LYS A 62 -4.79 -13.47 -16.05
CA LYS A 62 -5.72 -13.42 -14.93
C LYS A 62 -6.09 -11.97 -14.60
N LEU A 63 -7.29 -11.73 -14.07
CA LEU A 63 -7.84 -10.41 -13.81
C LEU A 63 -8.50 -10.34 -12.42
N VAL A 64 -8.32 -9.20 -11.74
CA VAL A 64 -9.06 -8.88 -10.51
C VAL A 64 -9.93 -7.66 -10.75
N VAL A 65 -11.20 -7.75 -10.38
CA VAL A 65 -12.16 -6.64 -10.44
C VAL A 65 -12.67 -6.34 -9.03
N PHE A 66 -12.71 -5.06 -8.65
CA PHE A 66 -13.28 -4.62 -7.37
C PHE A 66 -14.54 -3.81 -7.61
N VAL A 67 -15.69 -4.33 -7.15
CA VAL A 67 -17.01 -3.72 -7.30
C VAL A 67 -17.38 -2.98 -6.04
N VAL A 68 -17.94 -1.78 -6.18
CA VAL A 68 -18.45 -0.98 -5.07
C VAL A 68 -19.97 -0.94 -5.13
N HIS A 69 -20.65 -0.97 -3.98
CA HIS A 69 -22.09 -0.74 -3.94
C HIS A 69 -22.44 0.74 -3.85
N ASP A 70 -23.45 1.14 -4.61
CA ASP A 70 -24.13 2.43 -4.46
C ASP A 70 -25.18 2.34 -3.34
N HIS A 71 -24.74 2.48 -2.09
CA HIS A 71 -25.64 2.94 -1.03
C HIS A 71 -25.91 4.44 -1.23
N PRO A 72 -27.08 4.99 -0.81
CA PRO A 72 -27.28 6.43 -0.72
C PRO A 72 -26.10 7.00 0.06
N MET A 73 -25.29 7.79 -0.65
CA MET A 73 -24.01 8.27 -0.17
C MET A 73 -24.26 9.21 1.01
N ILE A 74 -24.24 8.69 2.24
CA ILE A 74 -23.49 9.41 3.27
C ILE A 74 -22.15 9.66 2.57
N PRO A 75 -21.75 10.92 2.30
CA PRO A 75 -20.50 11.18 1.61
C PRO A 75 -19.45 10.33 2.30
N PRO A 76 -18.79 9.38 1.60
CA PRO A 76 -17.74 8.60 2.22
C PRO A 76 -16.82 9.64 2.86
N PRO A 77 -16.43 9.47 4.15
CA PRO A 77 -15.47 10.38 4.75
C PRO A 77 -14.37 10.52 3.72
N PRO A 78 -14.05 11.76 3.26
CA PRO A 78 -13.32 11.99 2.03
C PRO A 78 -12.18 11.00 2.00
N ARG A 79 -12.14 10.10 0.98
CA ARG A 79 -11.05 9.14 0.85
C ARG A 79 -9.81 9.98 1.07
N LYS A 80 -9.13 9.77 2.20
CA LYS A 80 -7.88 10.44 2.42
C LYS A 80 -7.04 9.87 1.30
N ILE A 81 -6.84 10.66 0.24
CA ILE A 81 -5.69 10.51 -0.62
C ILE A 81 -4.57 10.68 0.38
N LEU A 82 -4.14 9.56 0.99
CA LEU A 82 -2.94 9.56 1.78
C LEU A 82 -1.91 10.03 0.77
N PRO A 83 -1.25 11.17 1.01
CA PRO A 83 -0.25 11.67 0.08
C PRO A 83 0.71 10.54 -0.25
N PHE A 84 1.29 10.58 -1.45
CA PHE A 84 2.44 9.74 -1.76
C PHE A 84 3.42 9.90 -0.59
N GLY A 85 3.52 8.84 0.22
CA GLY A 85 4.37 8.84 1.39
C GLY A 85 5.81 8.83 0.94
N LYS A 86 6.69 9.40 1.75
CA LYS A 86 8.12 9.32 1.47
C LYS A 86 8.61 7.91 1.72
N ASP A 87 9.45 7.41 0.82
CA ASP A 87 10.15 6.15 1.01
C ASP A 87 11.48 6.41 1.75
N TYR A 88 11.71 5.64 2.82
CA TYR A 88 12.94 5.65 3.59
C TYR A 88 13.66 4.31 3.42
N LYS A 89 14.80 4.31 2.72
CA LYS A 89 15.68 3.14 2.69
C LYS A 89 16.32 2.97 4.07
N VAL A 90 15.94 1.93 4.80
CA VAL A 90 16.42 1.70 6.15
C VAL A 90 17.94 1.45 6.13
N GLY A 91 18.67 2.19 6.95
CA GLY A 91 20.13 2.18 6.97
C GLY A 91 20.80 2.90 5.80
N ASP A 92 20.04 3.54 4.91
CA ASP A 92 20.53 4.24 3.71
C ASP A 92 21.46 3.34 2.85
N SER A 93 22.77 3.60 2.81
CA SER A 93 23.74 2.77 2.09
C SER A 93 24.18 1.52 2.86
N ASN A 94 23.95 1.46 4.17
CA ASN A 94 24.35 0.32 5.01
C ASN A 94 23.35 -0.83 4.96
N GLU A 95 22.15 -0.60 4.43
CA GLU A 95 21.08 -1.60 4.32
C GLU A 95 20.64 -2.14 5.70
N TRP A 96 19.83 -3.20 5.74
CA TRP A 96 19.41 -3.85 6.99
C TRP A 96 20.37 -5.01 7.30
N ARG A 97 21.38 -4.74 8.13
CA ARG A 97 22.41 -5.69 8.56
C ARG A 97 23.00 -5.25 9.90
N VAL A 98 23.66 -6.16 10.60
CA VAL A 98 24.34 -5.84 11.87
C VAL A 98 25.30 -4.65 11.65
N PRO A 99 25.11 -3.52 12.36
CA PRO A 99 25.92 -2.34 12.16
C PRO A 99 27.27 -2.46 12.89
N GLU A 100 28.24 -1.64 12.50
CA GLU A 100 29.52 -1.53 13.23
C GLU A 100 29.31 -0.87 14.61
N GLU A 101 28.46 0.15 14.67
CA GLU A 101 28.03 0.82 15.90
C GLU A 101 26.60 0.36 16.25
N SER A 102 26.41 -0.20 17.44
CA SER A 102 25.11 -0.78 17.85
C SER A 102 23.97 0.24 17.97
N ASP A 103 24.27 1.53 18.05
CA ASP A 103 23.29 2.63 18.09
C ASP A 103 22.99 3.25 16.71
N PHE A 104 23.59 2.72 15.63
CA PHE A 104 23.46 3.24 14.26
C PHE A 104 22.01 3.44 13.83
N TYR A 105 21.13 2.44 13.98
CA TYR A 105 19.73 2.57 13.56
C TYR A 105 18.92 3.52 14.45
N SER A 106 19.32 3.69 15.72
CA SER A 106 18.73 4.71 16.59
C SER A 106 19.03 6.10 16.03
N LYS A 107 20.31 6.41 15.83
CA LYS A 107 20.78 7.68 15.22
C LYS A 107 20.13 7.91 13.86
N TRP A 108 20.14 6.90 12.98
CA TRP A 108 19.53 6.97 11.66
C TRP A 108 18.05 7.35 11.71
N SER A 109 17.29 6.82 12.68
CA SER A 109 15.87 7.12 12.84
C SER A 109 15.61 8.52 13.39
N GLU A 110 16.48 9.02 14.26
CA GLU A 110 16.36 10.34 14.91
C GLU A 110 16.57 11.50 13.94
N GLU A 111 17.36 11.29 12.88
CA GLU A 111 17.60 12.26 11.81
C GLU A 111 16.42 12.39 10.83
N LYS A 112 15.39 11.54 10.95
CA LYS A 112 14.29 11.42 10.00
C LYS A 112 12.96 11.82 10.66
N GLN A 113 12.00 12.25 9.83
CA GLN A 113 10.66 12.60 10.29
C GLN A 113 9.62 11.76 9.57
N PHE A 114 9.20 10.69 10.22
CA PHE A 114 8.21 9.77 9.69
C PHE A 114 6.80 10.27 9.94
N HIS A 115 5.96 10.20 8.92
CA HIS A 115 4.55 10.55 8.98
C HIS A 115 3.68 9.36 8.56
N VAL A 116 2.44 9.36 9.03
CA VAL A 116 1.43 8.42 8.53
C VAL A 116 1.33 8.52 7.01
N GLY A 117 1.55 7.40 6.33
CA GLY A 117 1.56 7.28 4.88
C GLY A 117 2.94 6.99 4.29
N ASP A 118 4.02 7.34 5.00
CA ASP A 118 5.40 7.04 4.60
C ASP A 118 5.69 5.53 4.59
N ASN A 119 6.75 5.12 3.90
CA ASN A 119 7.17 3.73 3.80
C ASN A 119 8.61 3.54 4.30
N LEU A 120 8.85 2.42 4.99
CA LEU A 120 10.17 1.90 5.29
C LEU A 120 10.50 0.81 4.27
N LEU A 121 11.65 0.94 3.62
CA LEU A 121 12.13 0.00 2.62
C LEU A 121 13.38 -0.69 3.16
N PHE A 122 13.23 -1.96 3.50
CA PHE A 122 14.29 -2.82 4.02
C PHE A 122 14.93 -3.58 2.86
N TYR A 123 16.26 -3.52 2.77
CA TYR A 123 17.06 -4.34 1.86
C TYR A 123 18.01 -5.18 2.70
N TYR A 124 18.06 -6.49 2.45
CA TYR A 124 18.93 -7.42 3.17
C TYR A 124 19.03 -8.76 2.45
N ASN A 125 19.98 -9.59 2.86
CA ASN A 125 20.05 -10.98 2.45
C ASN A 125 19.00 -11.80 3.22
N ASP A 126 17.94 -12.22 2.54
CA ASP A 126 16.81 -12.97 3.11
C ASP A 126 17.17 -14.38 3.64
N GLN A 127 18.38 -14.86 3.35
CA GLN A 127 18.93 -16.09 3.93
C GLN A 127 19.61 -15.87 5.29
N VAL A 128 19.88 -14.61 5.65
CA VAL A 128 20.66 -14.24 6.85
C VAL A 128 19.77 -13.59 7.90
N ASP A 129 18.98 -12.61 7.47
CA ASP A 129 18.16 -11.76 8.33
C ASP A 129 16.72 -11.71 7.83
N ASP A 130 15.83 -11.24 8.69
CA ASP A 130 14.44 -10.91 8.40
C ASP A 130 14.07 -9.59 9.09
N VAL A 131 12.79 -9.21 9.00
CA VAL A 131 12.24 -8.07 9.72
C VAL A 131 10.95 -8.50 10.42
N LEU A 132 10.99 -8.49 11.75
CA LEU A 132 9.83 -8.66 12.62
C LEU A 132 9.31 -7.30 13.07
N GLU A 133 8.02 -7.04 12.91
CA GLU A 133 7.33 -5.96 13.63
C GLU A 133 6.86 -6.51 14.99
N ILE A 134 7.15 -5.79 16.08
CA ILE A 134 6.79 -6.19 17.45
C ILE A 134 5.99 -5.08 18.15
N ASN A 135 5.29 -5.44 19.22
CA ASN A 135 4.23 -4.60 19.80
C ASN A 135 4.75 -3.67 20.91
N SER A 136 5.83 -4.03 21.60
CA SER A 136 6.25 -3.33 22.83
C SER A 136 7.73 -2.96 22.90
N ASP A 137 7.99 -1.91 23.68
CA ASP A 137 9.33 -1.45 24.03
C ASP A 137 10.13 -2.50 24.82
N LEU A 138 9.44 -3.34 25.60
CA LEU A 138 10.07 -4.39 26.39
C LEU A 138 10.63 -5.47 25.47
N GLU A 139 9.81 -6.00 24.55
CA GLU A 139 10.22 -6.98 23.54
C GLU A 139 11.39 -6.42 22.69
N PHE A 140 11.34 -5.13 22.34
CA PHE A 140 12.40 -4.47 21.58
C PHE A 140 13.72 -4.37 22.34
N LYS A 141 13.66 -4.09 23.66
CA LYS A 141 14.85 -4.01 24.51
C LYS A 141 15.46 -5.37 24.78
N SER A 142 14.62 -6.39 25.01
CA SER A 142 15.04 -7.76 25.29
C SER A 142 15.30 -8.59 24.03
N CYS A 143 15.05 -8.05 22.84
CA CYS A 143 15.12 -8.78 21.57
C CYS A 143 14.24 -10.04 21.57
N ASP A 144 13.03 -9.91 22.12
CA ASP A 144 12.06 -11.01 22.16
C ASP A 144 11.39 -11.17 20.79
N THR A 145 11.62 -12.32 20.17
CA THR A 145 11.13 -12.69 18.83
C THR A 145 9.94 -13.64 18.88
N THR A 146 9.42 -13.96 20.07
CA THR A 146 8.42 -15.02 20.27
C THR A 146 7.02 -14.66 19.77
N SER A 147 6.67 -13.37 19.77
CA SER A 147 5.32 -12.89 19.47
C SER A 147 5.29 -11.72 18.49
N PRO A 148 5.79 -11.88 17.23
CA PRO A 148 5.78 -10.81 16.25
C PRO A 148 4.35 -10.46 15.82
N VAL A 149 4.10 -9.17 15.62
CA VAL A 149 2.88 -8.62 15.00
C VAL A 149 2.86 -8.92 13.51
N ALA A 150 4.02 -8.84 12.86
CA ALA A 150 4.21 -9.18 11.45
C ALA A 150 5.62 -9.70 11.20
N VAL A 151 5.76 -10.53 10.16
CA VAL A 151 7.04 -11.12 9.72
C VAL A 151 7.23 -10.80 8.25
N HIS A 152 8.42 -10.31 7.91
CA HIS A 152 8.82 -9.93 6.56
C HIS A 152 10.16 -10.59 6.25
N ASN A 153 10.25 -11.27 5.10
CA ASN A 153 11.38 -12.14 4.76
C ASN A 153 11.65 -12.20 3.25
N ALA A 154 11.31 -11.13 2.51
CA ALA A 154 11.52 -11.09 1.07
C ALA A 154 12.89 -10.50 0.67
N GLY A 155 13.64 -9.94 1.62
CA GLY A 155 14.94 -9.28 1.38
C GLY A 155 14.82 -7.91 0.72
N ARG A 156 13.60 -7.54 0.30
CA ARG A 156 13.20 -6.22 -0.22
C ARG A 156 11.79 -5.89 0.25
N ASP A 157 11.64 -5.64 1.55
CA ASP A 157 10.34 -5.46 2.18
C ASP A 157 9.95 -3.98 2.26
N LEU A 158 8.74 -3.67 1.81
CA LEU A 158 8.16 -2.32 1.86
C LEU A 158 7.05 -2.28 2.91
N ILE A 159 7.29 -1.60 4.02
CA ILE A 159 6.38 -1.51 5.17
C ILE A 159 5.81 -0.09 5.24
N ARG A 160 4.49 0.04 5.14
CA ARG A 160 3.79 1.34 5.20
C ARG A 160 3.43 1.71 6.63
N LEU A 161 3.78 2.94 7.04
CA LEU A 161 3.47 3.49 8.36
C LEU A 161 2.03 4.00 8.38
N THR A 162 1.10 3.20 8.90
CA THR A 162 -0.35 3.47 8.76
C THR A 162 -0.98 4.21 9.93
N LYS A 163 -0.33 4.20 11.11
CA LYS A 163 -0.85 4.80 12.34
C LYS A 163 0.22 5.66 13.01
N PRO A 164 -0.16 6.78 13.66
CA PRO A 164 0.76 7.52 14.48
C PRO A 164 1.11 6.70 15.73
N GLY A 165 2.32 6.89 16.26
CA GLY A 165 2.80 6.14 17.42
C GLY A 165 4.24 5.67 17.24
N ILE A 166 4.63 4.69 18.05
CA ILE A 166 5.95 4.08 17.96
C ILE A 166 5.80 2.70 17.30
N CYS A 167 6.60 2.44 16.28
CA CYS A 167 6.76 1.13 15.67
C CYS A 167 8.14 0.57 16.02
N TYR A 168 8.22 -0.74 16.21
CA TYR A 168 9.44 -1.43 16.59
C TYR A 168 9.71 -2.57 15.61
N PHE A 169 10.93 -2.61 15.09
CA PHE A 169 11.38 -3.60 14.13
C PHE A 169 12.66 -4.27 14.63
N ILE A 170 12.72 -5.60 14.59
CA ILE A 170 13.90 -6.39 14.99
C ILE A 170 14.15 -7.51 13.96
N THR A 171 15.35 -8.08 13.94
CA THR A 171 15.63 -9.35 13.25
C THR A 171 15.38 -10.52 14.20
N SER A 172 14.91 -11.66 13.68
CA SER A 172 14.78 -12.92 14.40
C SER A 172 16.12 -13.66 14.54
N LYS A 173 17.14 -13.23 13.78
CA LYS A 173 18.44 -13.87 13.77
C LYS A 173 19.14 -13.73 15.13
N ILE A 174 19.45 -14.87 15.73
CA ILE A 174 20.09 -14.97 17.05
C ILE A 174 21.34 -14.08 17.12
N GLY A 175 21.38 -13.19 18.12
CA GLY A 175 22.50 -12.29 18.40
C GLY A 175 22.53 -11.01 17.57
N HIS A 176 21.83 -10.96 16.43
CA HIS A 176 21.89 -9.79 15.55
C HIS A 176 21.11 -8.59 16.13
N CYS A 177 19.95 -8.85 16.78
CA CYS A 177 19.18 -7.79 17.44
C CYS A 177 19.97 -7.15 18.60
N GLU A 178 20.65 -7.97 19.40
CA GLU A 178 21.50 -7.53 20.52
C GLU A 178 22.72 -6.77 20.02
N ALA A 179 23.26 -7.16 18.86
CA ALA A 179 24.34 -6.46 18.17
C ALA A 179 23.89 -5.13 17.52
N GLY A 180 22.60 -4.77 17.62
CA GLY A 180 22.09 -3.47 17.19
C GLY A 180 21.25 -3.51 15.90
N LEU A 181 20.97 -4.68 15.31
CA LEU A 181 20.05 -4.81 14.17
C LEU A 181 18.59 -4.71 14.63
N LYS A 182 18.21 -3.51 15.07
CA LYS A 182 16.88 -3.18 15.57
C LYS A 182 16.58 -1.70 15.35
N LEU A 183 15.33 -1.38 15.04
CA LEU A 183 14.89 -0.04 14.68
C LEU A 183 13.63 0.35 15.44
N ARG A 184 13.66 1.52 16.07
CA ARG A 184 12.51 2.18 16.67
C ARG A 184 12.12 3.38 15.82
N VAL A 185 10.87 3.46 15.37
CA VAL A 185 10.37 4.54 14.52
C VAL A 185 9.26 5.30 15.24
N VAL A 186 9.36 6.63 15.30
CA VAL A 186 8.29 7.51 15.80
C VAL A 186 7.51 8.09 14.62
N VAL A 187 6.29 7.61 14.43
CA VAL A 187 5.38 8.02 13.35
C VAL A 187 4.49 9.18 13.83
N ARG A 188 4.61 10.32 13.16
CA ARG A 188 3.78 11.50 13.41
C ARG A 188 2.47 11.43 12.62
N PRO A 189 1.37 12.00 13.14
CA PRO A 189 0.17 12.19 12.33
C PRO A 189 0.50 13.00 11.09
N LEU A 190 -0.12 12.64 9.96
CA LEU A 190 -0.06 13.49 8.78
C LEU A 190 -0.62 14.88 9.15
N SER A 191 0.16 15.93 8.94
CA SER A 191 -0.37 17.28 9.06
C SER A 191 -1.50 17.40 8.05
N LYS A 192 -2.73 17.69 8.52
CA LYS A 192 -3.78 18.11 7.61
C LYS A 192 -3.23 19.37 6.97
N SER A 193 -2.81 19.31 5.70
CA SER A 193 -2.75 20.51 4.90
C SER A 193 -4.18 21.03 4.93
N VAL A 194 -4.43 22.04 5.77
CA VAL A 194 -5.52 22.95 5.50
C VAL A 194 -5.28 23.33 4.05
N PRO A 195 -6.21 23.06 3.12
CA PRO A 195 -6.03 23.57 1.77
C PRO A 195 -5.77 25.04 1.97
N LYS A 196 -4.57 25.53 1.59
CA LYS A 196 -4.31 26.96 1.54
C LYS A 196 -5.52 27.47 0.79
N LYS A 197 -6.41 28.22 1.45
CA LYS A 197 -7.44 28.99 0.75
C LYS A 197 -6.64 29.65 -0.36
N MET A 198 -6.94 29.30 -1.61
CA MET A 198 -6.38 29.95 -2.79
C MET A 198 -6.53 31.43 -2.48
N GLN A 199 -5.43 32.08 -2.08
CA GLN A 199 -5.45 33.50 -1.80
C GLN A 199 -5.57 34.08 -3.20
N VAL A 200 -6.82 34.25 -3.62
CA VAL A 200 -7.17 34.87 -4.90
C VAL A 200 -6.38 36.16 -4.92
N SER A 201 -5.45 36.22 -5.87
CA SER A 201 -4.51 37.32 -5.98
C SER A 201 -5.29 38.64 -6.03
N PRO A 202 -4.78 39.74 -5.47
CA PRO A 202 -5.37 41.06 -5.67
C PRO A 202 -5.60 41.36 -7.16
N PHE A 203 -4.78 40.80 -8.05
CA PHE A 203 -4.94 40.90 -9.50
C PHE A 203 -6.19 40.19 -10.03
N ASP A 204 -6.52 39.00 -9.52
CA ASP A 204 -7.72 38.28 -9.94
C ASP A 204 -9.01 39.00 -9.50
N ARG A 205 -8.96 39.71 -8.36
CA ARG A 205 -10.07 40.58 -7.91
C ARG A 205 -10.24 41.79 -8.81
N LEU A 206 -9.14 42.37 -9.29
CA LEU A 206 -9.16 43.50 -10.21
C LEU A 206 -9.69 43.09 -11.59
N ILE A 207 -9.25 41.93 -12.11
CA ILE A 207 -9.74 41.36 -13.37
C ILE A 207 -11.26 41.15 -13.31
N LYS A 208 -11.76 40.57 -12.20
CA LYS A 208 -13.20 40.35 -12.01
C LYS A 208 -13.98 41.67 -11.97
N TRP A 209 -13.47 42.68 -11.25
CA TRP A 209 -14.12 44.00 -11.18
C TRP A 209 -14.15 44.71 -12.54
N LEU A 210 -13.09 44.60 -13.33
CA LEU A 210 -13.06 45.16 -14.68
C LEU A 210 -14.06 44.45 -15.60
N HIS A 211 -14.20 43.13 -15.51
CA HIS A 211 -15.19 42.40 -16.30
C HIS A 211 -16.63 42.80 -15.96
N ASP A 212 -16.93 43.01 -14.67
CA ASP A 212 -18.26 43.42 -14.22
C ASP A 212 -18.59 44.88 -14.58
N SER A 213 -17.59 45.76 -14.64
CA SER A 213 -17.78 47.20 -14.90
C SER A 213 -18.02 47.57 -16.38
N PHE A 214 -17.72 46.66 -17.31
CA PHE A 214 -17.85 46.91 -18.76
C PHE A 214 -18.96 46.09 -19.43
N THR A 215 -19.88 45.51 -18.68
CA THR A 215 -21.10 44.91 -19.27
C THR A 215 -22.11 46.02 -19.61
N PRO A 216 -22.38 46.31 -20.90
CA PRO A 216 -23.37 47.32 -21.26
C PRO A 216 -24.75 46.75 -20.95
N HIS A 217 -25.54 47.47 -20.17
CA HIS A 217 -26.96 47.14 -20.01
C HIS A 217 -27.67 47.31 -21.35
N PRO A 218 -28.42 46.30 -21.83
CA PRO A 218 -29.27 46.48 -22.99
C PRO A 218 -30.43 47.39 -22.59
N HIS A 219 -30.50 48.58 -23.22
CA HIS A 219 -31.71 49.38 -23.22
C HIS A 219 -32.73 48.71 -24.12
N HIS A 220 -33.84 48.26 -23.56
CA HIS A 220 -35.18 48.34 -24.16
C HIS A 220 -36.26 48.04 -23.13
#